data_AF-A0A935U7R7-F1
#
_entry.id   AF-A0A935U7R7-F1
#
_cell.length_a   1.000
_cell.length_b   1.000
_cell.length_c   1.000
_cell.angle_alpha   90.00
_cell.angle_beta   90.00
_cell.angle_gamma   90.00
#
_symmetry.space_group_name_H-M   'P 1'
#
loop_
_entity.id
_entity.type
_entity.pdbx_description
1 polymer ?
#
loop_
_entity_poly.entity_id
_entity_poly.type
_entity_poly.pdbx_seq_one_letter_code
_entity_poly.pdbx_strand_id
1 'polypeptide(L)'
;MGLFSNILEKLGIGKDHTPPPPPVTTAGTGPIGGSMPPAPPAPVAPTPIPVVDVVAELARRAAANPQKLNWETSIVDLLKLLDMDSSLAARKELANEMGCPLQLREDSAQMNMWLHKTVLERIAYNGGNVPKHLLD
;
A
#
# COMPACT_ATOMS: atom_id res chain seq x y z
N MET A 1 -1.71 -10.48 15.84
CA MET A 1 -1.54 -9.60 14.66
C MET A 1 -1.74 -10.48 13.46
N GLY A 2 -2.83 -10.31 12.72
CA GLY A 2 -3.14 -11.16 11.57
C GLY A 2 -2.21 -10.88 10.39
N LEU A 3 -2.03 -11.87 9.51
CA LEU A 3 -1.23 -11.75 8.28
C LEU A 3 -1.70 -10.56 7.43
N PHE A 4 -3.02 -10.36 7.33
CA PHE A 4 -3.63 -9.24 6.63
C PHE A 4 -3.28 -7.87 7.27
N SER A 5 -3.29 -7.77 8.59
CA SER A 5 -2.92 -6.52 9.28
C SER A 5 -1.47 -6.14 8.96
N ASN A 6 -0.58 -7.12 8.87
CA ASN A 6 0.82 -6.89 8.53
C ASN A 6 0.98 -6.39 7.07
N ILE A 7 0.14 -6.88 6.14
CA ILE A 7 0.07 -6.37 4.77
C ILE A 7 -0.31 -4.88 4.77
N LEU A 8 -1.38 -4.49 5.48
CA LEU A 8 -1.80 -3.09 5.60
C LEU A 8 -0.68 -2.21 6.18
N GLU A 9 -0.02 -2.70 7.23
CA GLU A 9 1.11 -2.01 7.83
C GLU A 9 2.28 -1.81 6.86
N LYS A 10 2.59 -2.83 6.05
CA LYS A 10 3.68 -2.78 5.06
C LYS A 10 3.34 -1.90 3.86
N LEU A 11 2.05 -1.77 3.55
CA LEU A 11 1.49 -0.83 2.57
C LEU A 11 1.35 0.59 3.13
N GLY A 12 1.43 0.78 4.45
CA GLY A 12 1.25 2.09 5.08
C GLY A 12 -0.21 2.53 5.20
N ILE A 13 -1.15 1.60 5.08
CA ILE A 13 -2.59 1.86 5.20
C ILE A 13 -2.96 1.73 6.68
N GLY A 14 -3.47 2.82 7.28
CA GLY A 14 -3.82 2.88 8.70
C GLY A 14 -2.68 3.26 9.64
N LYS A 15 -1.46 3.46 9.11
CA LYS A 15 -0.43 4.22 9.81
C LYS A 15 -0.74 5.68 9.52
N ASP A 16 -1.02 6.46 10.56
CA ASP A 16 -0.97 7.91 10.53
C ASP A 16 0.24 8.26 9.65
N HIS A 17 -0.02 8.81 8.47
CA HIS A 17 1.01 9.18 7.51
C HIS A 17 1.78 10.27 8.24
N THR A 18 2.79 9.93 9.03
CA THR A 18 3.79 10.90 9.44
C THR A 18 4.41 11.31 8.12
N PRO A 19 4.06 12.49 7.57
CA PRO A 19 4.77 12.96 6.41
C PRO A 19 6.25 12.92 6.80
N PRO A 20 7.18 12.55 5.90
CA PRO A 20 8.58 12.85 6.15
C PRO A 20 8.61 14.30 6.64
N PRO A 21 9.20 14.60 7.81
CA PRO A 21 9.22 15.96 8.30
C PRO A 21 9.72 16.80 7.12
N PRO A 22 8.98 17.84 6.71
CA PRO A 22 9.39 18.66 5.59
C PRO A 22 10.86 19.01 5.85
N PRO A 23 11.75 18.91 4.84
CA PRO A 23 13.14 19.28 5.05
C PRO A 23 13.09 20.68 5.66
N VAL A 24 13.53 20.77 6.91
CA VAL A 24 13.66 22.03 7.62
C VAL A 24 14.67 22.83 6.81
N THR A 25 14.17 23.61 5.84
CA THR A 25 14.88 24.74 5.31
C THR A 25 14.98 25.67 6.50
N THR A 26 16.11 25.61 7.18
CA THR A 26 16.60 26.60 8.12
C THR A 26 16.82 27.90 7.38
N ALA A 27 15.72 28.62 7.13
CA ALA A 27 15.75 30.02 6.76
C ALA A 27 15.64 30.87 8.03
N GLY A 28 16.75 31.54 8.36
CA GLY A 28 16.86 32.58 9.41
C GLY A 28 18.19 32.43 10.16
N THR A 29 19.08 33.42 10.25
CA THR A 29 18.80 34.86 10.42
C THR A 29 20.03 35.75 10.14
N GLY A 30 19.93 36.64 9.13
CA GLY A 30 20.45 38.03 9.00
C GLY A 30 21.92 38.42 9.30
N PRO A 31 22.32 39.70 9.05
CA PRO A 31 21.54 40.84 8.54
C PRO A 31 22.21 41.62 7.37
N ILE A 32 21.44 42.39 6.59
CA ILE A 32 21.62 43.84 6.28
C ILE A 32 20.89 44.28 4.99
N GLY A 33 20.07 45.32 5.11
CA GLY A 33 19.90 46.38 4.10
C GLY A 33 19.01 46.13 2.87
N GLY A 34 17.92 46.91 2.76
CA GLY A 34 17.31 47.22 1.46
C GLY A 34 15.78 47.09 1.41
N SER A 35 15.11 48.23 1.33
CA SER A 35 13.66 48.37 1.15
C SER A 35 13.20 47.95 -0.25
N MET A 36 12.31 46.96 -0.37
CA MET A 36 11.37 46.78 -1.50
C MET A 36 10.25 45.81 -1.10
N PRO A 37 8.97 46.02 -1.47
CA PRO A 37 7.90 45.11 -1.08
C PRO A 37 7.88 43.86 -1.97
N PRO A 38 7.91 42.62 -1.43
CA PRO A 38 7.65 41.43 -2.22
C PRO A 38 6.15 41.10 -2.25
N ALA A 39 5.72 40.67 -3.43
CA ALA A 39 4.38 40.23 -3.81
C ALA A 39 3.80 39.12 -2.89
N PRO A 40 2.47 38.98 -2.83
CA PRO A 40 1.83 37.96 -2.00
C PRO A 40 2.24 36.55 -2.43
N PRO A 41 2.57 35.64 -1.49
CA PRO A 41 2.89 34.26 -1.82
C PRO A 41 1.66 33.56 -2.41
N ALA A 42 1.85 32.90 -3.56
CA ALA A 42 0.85 32.07 -4.20
C ALA A 42 0.39 30.95 -3.23
N PRO A 43 -0.92 30.62 -3.20
CA PRO A 43 -1.43 29.56 -2.36
C PRO A 43 -0.82 28.24 -2.82
N VAL A 44 -0.01 27.61 -1.95
CA VAL A 44 0.38 26.22 -2.09
C VAL A 44 -0.89 25.39 -2.12
N ALA A 45 -1.15 24.76 -3.27
CA ALA A 45 -2.27 23.84 -3.42
C ALA A 45 -2.20 22.79 -2.30
N PRO A 46 -3.32 22.47 -1.64
CA PRO A 46 -3.33 21.49 -0.57
C PRO A 46 -2.81 20.19 -1.17
N THR A 47 -1.66 19.71 -0.67
CA THR A 47 -1.15 18.38 -0.96
C THR A 47 -2.30 17.42 -0.70
N PRO A 48 -2.87 16.78 -1.73
CA PRO A 48 -3.94 15.83 -1.50
C PRO A 48 -3.35 14.79 -0.56
N ILE A 49 -4.00 14.60 0.59
CA ILE A 49 -3.92 13.37 1.38
C ILE A 49 -3.72 12.22 0.39
N PRO A 50 -2.52 11.62 0.32
CA PRO A 50 -2.27 10.61 -0.68
C PRO A 50 -3.11 9.42 -0.26
N VAL A 51 -4.27 9.27 -0.88
CA VAL A 51 -4.96 7.97 -0.94
C VAL A 51 -3.87 7.02 -1.36
N VAL A 52 -3.49 6.11 -0.46
CA VAL A 52 -2.33 5.26 -0.68
C VAL A 52 -2.62 4.45 -1.92
N ASP A 53 -1.93 4.78 -3.02
CA ASP A 53 -2.12 4.09 -4.28
C ASP A 53 -1.40 2.75 -4.19
N VAL A 54 -2.16 1.75 -3.72
CA VAL A 54 -1.63 0.44 -3.37
C VAL A 54 -1.05 -0.23 -4.60
N VAL A 55 -1.70 -0.04 -5.74
CA VAL A 55 -1.23 -0.55 -7.04
C VAL A 55 0.05 0.13 -7.46
N ALA A 56 0.16 1.46 -7.38
CA ALA A 56 1.40 2.15 -7.72
C ALA A 56 2.55 1.74 -6.80
N GLU A 57 2.30 1.57 -5.50
CA GLU A 57 3.33 1.15 -4.54
C GLU A 57 3.74 -0.33 -4.74
N LEU A 58 2.77 -1.24 -4.94
CA LEU A 58 3.04 -2.64 -5.27
C LEU A 58 3.78 -2.74 -6.62
N ALA A 59 3.33 -2.03 -7.66
CA ALA A 59 3.97 -2.02 -8.97
C ALA A 59 5.40 -1.47 -8.89
N ARG A 60 5.63 -0.39 -8.15
CA ARG A 60 6.97 0.19 -7.96
C ARG A 60 7.89 -0.78 -7.22
N ARG A 61 7.39 -1.43 -6.17
CA ARG A 61 8.13 -2.49 -5.48
C ARG A 61 8.41 -3.65 -6.42
N ALA A 62 7.43 -4.11 -7.19
CA ALA A 62 7.59 -5.25 -8.09
C ALA A 62 8.62 -4.95 -9.19
N ALA A 63 8.61 -3.73 -9.72
CA ALA A 63 9.61 -3.26 -10.67
C ALA A 63 11.01 -3.13 -10.06
N ALA A 64 11.10 -2.76 -8.77
CA ALA A 64 12.35 -2.74 -8.01
C ALA A 64 12.83 -4.14 -7.59
N ASN A 65 11.94 -5.13 -7.61
CA ASN A 65 12.29 -6.51 -7.31
C ASN A 65 12.91 -7.16 -8.57
N PRO A 66 14.03 -7.89 -8.44
CA PRO A 66 14.64 -8.57 -9.57
C PRO A 66 13.82 -9.77 -10.07
N GLN A 67 12.78 -10.16 -9.33
CA GLN A 67 11.89 -11.27 -9.65
C GLN A 67 10.62 -10.75 -10.33
N LYS A 68 10.22 -11.38 -11.44
CA LYS A 68 8.89 -11.17 -12.06
C LYS A 68 7.82 -11.82 -11.18
N LEU A 69 7.32 -11.06 -10.21
CA LEU A 69 6.27 -11.44 -9.26
C LEU A 69 4.92 -10.95 -9.79
N ASN A 70 3.96 -11.85 -10.01
CA ASN A 70 2.62 -11.51 -10.51
C ASN A 70 1.65 -11.24 -9.35
N TRP A 71 1.95 -10.21 -8.56
CA TRP A 71 1.14 -9.83 -7.39
C TRP A 71 -0.32 -9.48 -7.74
N GLU A 72 -0.62 -9.15 -8.99
CA GLU A 72 -1.95 -8.84 -9.54
C GLU A 72 -2.87 -10.06 -9.70
N THR A 73 -2.31 -11.27 -9.71
CA THR A 73 -3.08 -12.52 -9.88
C THR A 73 -2.73 -13.57 -8.83
N SER A 74 -1.57 -13.43 -8.19
CA SER A 74 -1.03 -14.37 -7.22
C SER A 74 -0.85 -13.69 -5.86
N ILE A 75 -1.67 -14.12 -4.91
CA ILE A 75 -1.51 -13.71 -3.50
C ILE A 75 -0.13 -14.10 -2.95
N VAL A 76 0.46 -15.21 -3.43
CA VAL A 76 1.80 -15.66 -3.04
C VAL A 76 2.86 -14.64 -3.46
N ASP A 77 2.78 -14.14 -4.69
CA ASP A 77 3.73 -13.15 -5.20
C ASP A 77 3.58 -11.80 -4.50
N LEU A 78 2.35 -11.41 -4.13
CA LEU A 78 2.09 -10.24 -3.29
C LEU A 78 2.74 -10.37 -1.90
N LEU A 79 2.66 -11.54 -1.27
CA LEU A 79 3.33 -11.79 0.02
C LEU A 79 4.85 -11.72 -0.11
N LYS A 80 5.42 -12.34 -1.15
CA LYS A 80 6.87 -12.28 -1.43
C LYS A 80 7.35 -10.85 -1.64
N LEU A 81 6.55 -10.06 -2.36
CA LEU A 81 6.85 -8.66 -2.63
C LEU A 81 6.92 -7.81 -1.36
N LEU A 82 6.12 -8.16 -0.35
CA LEU A 82 6.10 -7.51 0.96
C LEU A 82 7.16 -8.06 1.92
N ASP A 83 7.99 -9.00 1.46
CA ASP A 83 8.98 -9.73 2.25
C ASP A 83 8.30 -10.51 3.40
N MET A 84 7.17 -11.17 3.10
CA MET A 84 6.37 -11.94 4.04
C MET A 84 6.41 -13.45 3.75
N ASP A 85 6.08 -14.25 4.76
CA ASP A 85 5.94 -15.70 4.58
C ASP A 85 4.83 -15.99 3.57
N SER A 86 5.23 -16.61 2.47
CA SER A 86 4.35 -16.97 1.36
C SER A 86 4.05 -18.47 1.37
N SER A 87 4.29 -19.13 2.51
CA SER A 87 4.12 -20.57 2.66
C SER A 87 2.64 -20.95 2.73
N LEU A 88 2.35 -22.23 2.52
CA LEU A 88 0.99 -22.76 2.65
C LEU A 88 0.38 -22.48 4.03
N ALA A 89 1.20 -22.35 5.08
CA ALA A 89 0.76 -21.97 6.41
C ALA A 89 0.21 -20.53 6.43
N ALA A 90 0.99 -19.54 5.99
CA ALA A 90 0.54 -18.16 5.90
C ALA A 90 -0.70 -17.99 5.03
N ARG A 91 -0.77 -18.72 3.90
CA ARG A 91 -1.94 -18.70 3.02
C ARG A 91 -3.19 -19.28 3.68
N LYS A 92 -3.05 -20.35 4.46
CA LYS A 92 -4.16 -20.94 5.23
C LYS A 92 -4.59 -20.02 6.37
N GLU A 93 -3.66 -19.35 7.03
CA GLU A 93 -3.96 -18.38 8.08
C GLU A 93 -4.71 -17.17 7.51
N LEU A 94 -4.22 -16.60 6.39
CA LEU A 94 -4.91 -15.55 5.66
C LEU A 94 -6.31 -16.00 5.21
N ALA A 95 -6.43 -17.23 4.70
CA ALA A 95 -7.73 -17.80 4.34
C ALA A 95 -8.67 -17.92 5.54
N ASN A 96 -8.15 -18.32 6.70
CA ASN A 96 -8.93 -18.46 7.93
C ASN A 96 -9.39 -17.09 8.45
N GLU A 97 -8.48 -16.10 8.47
CA GLU A 97 -8.77 -14.70 8.84
C GLU A 97 -9.83 -14.07 7.94
N MET A 98 -9.77 -14.34 6.63
CA MET A 98 -10.70 -13.79 5.67
C MET A 98 -12.03 -14.56 5.60
N GLY A 99 -12.13 -15.72 6.29
CA GLY A 99 -13.33 -16.56 6.27
C GLY A 99 -13.55 -17.33 4.97
N CYS A 100 -12.45 -17.80 4.34
CA CYS A 100 -12.49 -18.55 3.08
C CYS A 100 -13.39 -19.80 3.21
N PRO A 101 -14.43 -19.93 2.38
CA PRO A 101 -15.36 -21.04 2.47
C PRO A 101 -14.68 -22.35 2.10
N LEU A 102 -15.01 -23.41 2.83
CA LEU A 102 -14.42 -24.75 2.67
C LEU A 102 -14.44 -25.25 1.23
N GLN A 103 -15.52 -24.95 0.50
CA GLN A 103 -15.73 -25.31 -0.91
C GLN A 103 -14.67 -24.72 -1.85
N LEU A 104 -14.16 -23.51 -1.56
CA LEU A 104 -13.09 -22.89 -2.34
C LEU A 104 -11.72 -23.44 -1.92
N ARG A 105 -11.57 -23.98 -0.70
CA ARG A 105 -10.29 -24.52 -0.22
C ARG A 105 -9.92 -25.85 -0.88
N GLU A 106 -10.91 -26.57 -1.40
CA GLU A 106 -10.70 -27.83 -2.13
C GLU A 106 -10.07 -27.59 -3.52
N ASP A 107 -10.41 -26.46 -4.14
CA ASP A 107 -9.84 -26.04 -5.42
C ASP A 107 -8.75 -24.98 -5.22
N SER A 108 -7.48 -25.37 -5.33
CA SER A 108 -6.36 -24.47 -5.06
C SER A 108 -6.33 -23.23 -5.97
N ALA A 109 -6.89 -23.31 -7.18
CA ALA A 109 -6.96 -22.19 -8.13
C ALA A 109 -8.04 -21.20 -7.71
N GLN A 110 -9.26 -21.68 -7.43
CA GLN A 110 -10.34 -20.85 -6.92
C GLN A 110 -9.99 -20.26 -5.54
N MET A 111 -9.34 -21.04 -4.66
CA MET A 111 -8.82 -20.52 -3.39
C MET A 111 -7.85 -19.35 -3.61
N ASN A 112 -6.99 -19.40 -4.64
CA ASN A 112 -6.00 -18.34 -4.91
C ASN A 112 -6.69 -17.08 -5.39
N MET A 113 -7.57 -17.22 -6.38
CA MET A 113 -8.33 -16.12 -6.96
C MET A 113 -9.22 -15.45 -5.91
N TRP A 114 -9.91 -16.24 -5.09
CA TRP A 114 -10.73 -15.72 -4.00
C TRP A 114 -9.87 -15.01 -2.96
N LEU A 115 -8.76 -15.62 -2.49
CA LEU A 115 -7.88 -14.97 -1.51
C LEU A 115 -7.39 -13.61 -2.02
N HIS A 116 -6.94 -13.58 -3.28
CA HIS A 116 -6.42 -12.39 -3.92
C HIS A 116 -7.50 -11.29 -3.95
N LYS A 117 -8.70 -11.61 -4.42
CA LYS A 117 -9.83 -10.67 -4.45
C LYS A 117 -10.21 -10.16 -3.06
N THR A 118 -10.42 -11.07 -2.10
CA THR A 118 -10.85 -10.67 -0.75
C THR A 118 -9.79 -9.80 -0.07
N VAL A 119 -8.51 -10.09 -0.27
CA VAL A 119 -7.39 -9.27 0.25
C VAL A 119 -7.43 -7.88 -0.36
N LEU A 120 -7.59 -7.77 -1.67
CA LEU A 120 -7.70 -6.48 -2.37
C LEU A 120 -8.94 -5.68 -1.94
N GLU A 121 -10.10 -6.32 -1.83
CA GLU A 121 -11.32 -5.70 -1.33
C GLU A 121 -11.12 -5.16 0.10
N ARG A 122 -10.48 -5.95 0.96
CA ARG A 122 -10.22 -5.54 2.34
C ARG A 122 -9.19 -4.40 2.39
N ILE A 123 -8.16 -4.41 1.56
CA ILE A 123 -7.22 -3.29 1.39
C ILE A 123 -7.98 -2.03 0.98
N ALA A 124 -8.87 -2.13 -0.01
CA ALA A 124 -9.68 -1.02 -0.48
C ALA A 124 -10.58 -0.48 0.62
N TYR A 125 -11.21 -1.37 1.40
CA TYR A 125 -12.05 -1.02 2.54
C TYR A 125 -11.28 -0.28 3.65
N ASN A 126 -9.98 -0.57 3.83
CA ASN A 126 -9.15 0.05 4.85
C ASN A 126 -8.48 1.37 4.39
N GLY A 127 -8.82 1.87 3.20
CA GLY A 127 -8.33 3.16 2.70
C GLY A 127 -7.23 3.07 1.63
N GLY A 128 -6.98 1.89 1.07
CA GLY A 128 -6.13 1.72 -0.10
C GLY A 128 -6.85 2.05 -1.41
N ASN A 129 -6.16 2.66 -2.37
CA ASN A 129 -6.69 2.77 -3.74
C ASN A 129 -6.44 1.46 -4.50
N VAL A 130 -7.51 0.73 -4.81
CA VAL A 130 -7.46 -0.50 -5.62
C VAL A 130 -8.37 -0.34 -6.85
N PRO A 131 -7.83 -0.41 -8.07
CA PRO A 131 -8.60 -0.29 -9.30
C PRO A 131 -9.43 -1.55 -9.54
N LYS A 132 -10.62 -1.35 -10.14
CA LYS A 132 -11.61 -2.42 -10.41
C LYS A 132 -11.07 -3.57 -11.27
N HIS A 133 -10.05 -3.34 -12.11
CA HIS A 133 -9.48 -4.39 -12.95
C HIS A 133 -8.77 -5.49 -12.15
N LEU A 134 -8.35 -5.22 -10.91
CA LEU A 134 -7.78 -6.23 -10.01
C LEU A 134 -8.85 -6.95 -9.15
N LEU A 135 -10.06 -6.41 -9.16
CA LEU A 135 -11.23 -6.95 -8.47
C LEU A 135 -12.11 -7.81 -9.41
N ASP A 136 -11.75 -7.87 -10.71
CA ASP A 136 -12.45 -8.59 -11.79
C ASP A 136 -12.15 -10.09 -11.84
#